data_AF-A0A4R7K1Z9-F1
#
_entry.id   AF-A0A4R7K1Z9-F1
#
_cell.length_a   1.000
_cell.length_b   1.000
_cell.length_c   1.000
_cell.angle_alpha   90.00
_cell.angle_beta   90.00
_cell.angle_gamma   90.00
#
_symmetry.space_group_name_H-M   'P 1'
#
loop_
_entity.id
_entity.type
_entity.pdbx_description
1 polymer ?
#
loop_
_entity_poly.entity_id
_entity_poly.type
_entity_poly.pdbx_seq_one_letter_code
_entity_poly.pdbx_strand_id
1 'polypeptide(L)'
;MEDELALYLNQRAELIISDDADLGQLRKQDRKLLSAMDRGQLESPLAQREGADEALLEALETDPEQNALLLEARDRIWPGELARVQQQLIAQEGDRGAAWWLAAHYSHLPCPEDFPSAWFSQVWAARALYRRGKIEELPEPWSLWVGAQSEGVAVKEAAIALWEAGDGALWEHWLPRLLVASDSDGASALVNGLAPYLTDEELIQLMGMSCQSRFLPWLASFRHDEELKEMALREVRWLTGDQQKRHQGRQCWGEDISEAPWQQLFQSLPLGFRSRLWHWCADAVEGASNSLQGGRWCAGN
;
A
#
# COMPACT_ATOMS: atom_id res chain seq x y z
N MET A 1 19.78 -20.89 17.37
CA MET A 1 20.10 -20.50 15.98
C MET A 1 19.12 -19.39 15.68
N GLU A 2 19.59 -18.16 15.41
CA GLU A 2 18.66 -17.11 14.96
C GLU A 2 18.04 -17.57 13.64
N ASP A 3 16.72 -17.44 13.51
CA ASP A 3 16.02 -17.75 12.27
C ASP A 3 16.52 -16.79 11.18
N GLU A 4 17.36 -17.29 10.28
CA GLU A 4 17.98 -16.50 9.20
C GLU A 4 16.93 -15.80 8.34
N LEU A 5 15.73 -16.40 8.20
CA LEU A 5 14.62 -15.78 7.49
C LEU A 5 14.08 -14.58 8.27
N ALA A 6 13.86 -14.71 9.58
CA ALA A 6 13.41 -13.60 10.42
C ALA A 6 14.39 -12.43 10.39
N LEU A 7 15.70 -12.71 10.48
CA LEU A 7 16.74 -11.68 10.36
C LEU A 7 16.67 -10.97 8.99
N TYR A 8 16.48 -11.74 7.92
CA TYR A 8 16.32 -11.18 6.58
C TYR A 8 15.09 -10.27 6.47
N LEU A 9 13.94 -10.74 6.96
CA LEU A 9 12.68 -9.99 6.91
C LEU A 9 12.77 -8.69 7.71
N ASN A 10 13.36 -8.72 8.90
CA ASN A 10 13.58 -7.52 9.72
C ASN A 10 14.48 -6.49 9.01
N GLN A 11 15.63 -6.92 8.48
CA GLN A 11 16.53 -6.03 7.73
C GLN A 11 15.83 -5.41 6.51
N ARG A 12 14.93 -6.17 5.87
CA ARG A 12 14.19 -5.66 4.72
C ARG A 12 13.09 -4.68 5.12
N ALA A 13 12.37 -4.95 6.22
CA ALA A 13 11.38 -4.04 6.77
C ALA A 13 12.00 -2.69 7.14
N GLU A 14 13.18 -2.69 7.78
CA GLU A 14 13.97 -1.49 8.08
C GLU A 14 14.33 -0.70 6.83
N LEU A 15 14.72 -1.37 5.74
CA LEU A 15 15.00 -0.70 4.47
C LEU A 15 13.74 -0.06 3.87
N ILE A 16 12.60 -0.75 3.92
CA ILE A 16 11.35 -0.25 3.31
C ILE A 16 10.88 1.05 3.96
N ILE A 17 11.04 1.19 5.26
CA ILE A 17 10.61 2.41 5.97
C ILE A 17 11.67 3.53 5.96
N SER A 18 12.86 3.26 5.42
CA SER A 18 13.97 4.21 5.45
C SER A 18 13.83 5.31 4.40
N ASP A 19 13.98 6.57 4.85
CA ASP A 19 14.06 7.76 4.00
C ASP A 19 15.45 7.91 3.31
N ASP A 20 16.44 7.08 3.69
CA ASP A 20 17.80 7.09 3.13
C ASP A 20 18.06 5.91 2.19
N ALA A 21 17.23 4.87 2.27
CA ALA A 21 17.44 3.66 1.48
C ALA A 21 16.95 3.81 0.04
N ASP A 22 17.64 3.13 -0.88
CA ASP A 22 17.31 3.12 -2.30
C ASP A 22 16.87 1.75 -2.81
N LEU A 23 16.30 1.75 -4.02
CA LEU A 23 15.83 0.54 -4.70
C LEU A 23 16.96 -0.47 -4.97
N GLY A 24 18.20 -0.02 -5.11
CA GLY A 24 19.37 -0.88 -5.30
C GLY A 24 19.67 -1.73 -4.06
N GLN A 25 19.59 -1.14 -2.87
CA GLN A 25 19.74 -1.85 -1.60
C GLN A 25 18.63 -2.88 -1.40
N LEU A 26 17.38 -2.52 -1.68
CA LEU A 26 16.25 -3.45 -1.59
C LEU A 26 16.40 -4.64 -2.54
N ARG A 27 16.76 -4.38 -3.81
CA ARG A 27 17.03 -5.44 -4.80
C ARG A 27 18.18 -6.35 -4.40
N LYS A 28 19.21 -5.81 -3.75
CA LYS A 28 20.33 -6.60 -3.23
C LYS A 28 19.87 -7.54 -2.13
N GLN A 29 19.00 -7.08 -1.22
CA GLN A 29 18.39 -7.97 -0.23
C GLN A 29 17.53 -9.02 -0.94
N ASP A 30 16.61 -8.63 -1.83
CA ASP A 30 15.69 -9.57 -2.49
C ASP A 30 16.41 -10.70 -3.23
N ARG A 31 17.56 -10.41 -3.85
CA ARG A 31 18.42 -11.43 -4.49
C ARG A 31 19.04 -12.40 -3.49
N LYS A 32 19.39 -11.95 -2.29
CA LYS A 32 19.91 -12.85 -1.24
C LYS A 32 18.82 -13.80 -0.76
N LEU A 33 17.60 -13.31 -0.52
CA LEU A 33 16.47 -14.17 -0.15
C LEU A 33 16.25 -15.25 -1.21
N LEU A 34 16.07 -14.84 -2.47
CA LEU A 34 15.85 -15.78 -3.57
C LEU A 34 16.99 -16.80 -3.68
N SER A 35 18.24 -16.36 -3.58
CA SER A 35 19.38 -17.27 -3.64
C SER A 35 19.47 -18.22 -2.45
N ALA A 36 19.06 -17.80 -1.26
CA ALA A 36 19.07 -18.64 -0.06
C ALA A 36 17.93 -19.67 -0.11
N MET A 37 16.74 -19.25 -0.54
CA MET A 37 15.58 -20.13 -0.77
C MET A 37 15.88 -21.18 -1.85
N ASP A 38 16.39 -20.77 -3.02
CA ASP A 38 16.70 -21.66 -4.14
C ASP A 38 17.74 -22.72 -3.79
N ARG A 39 18.67 -22.39 -2.88
CA ARG A 39 19.70 -23.32 -2.38
C ARG A 39 19.26 -24.16 -1.18
N GLY A 40 18.03 -23.98 -0.69
CA GLY A 40 17.54 -24.66 0.52
C GLY A 40 18.34 -24.31 1.79
N GLN A 41 18.89 -23.10 1.87
CA GLN A 41 19.70 -22.65 3.01
C GLN A 41 18.85 -22.14 4.17
N LEU A 42 17.57 -21.85 3.94
CA LEU A 42 16.64 -21.38 4.96
C LEU A 42 15.90 -22.57 5.57
N GLU A 43 16.08 -22.78 6.88
CA GLU A 43 15.43 -23.85 7.63
C GLU A 43 13.94 -23.60 7.89
N SER A 44 13.49 -22.34 7.78
CA SER A 44 12.10 -21.95 8.05
C SER A 44 11.11 -22.67 7.13
N PRO A 45 10.00 -23.24 7.67
CA PRO A 45 8.95 -23.86 6.86
C PRO A 45 8.41 -22.91 5.78
N LEU A 46 8.29 -21.61 6.07
CA LEU A 46 7.79 -20.61 5.12
C LEU A 46 8.61 -20.54 3.82
N ALA A 47 9.90 -20.88 3.90
CA ALA A 47 10.82 -20.90 2.77
C ALA A 47 10.83 -22.23 1.99
N GLN A 48 10.15 -23.28 2.48
CA GLN A 48 10.16 -24.63 1.90
C GLN A 48 8.89 -24.93 1.12
N ARG A 49 8.96 -25.71 0.04
CA ARG A 49 7.75 -26.04 -0.73
C ARG A 49 6.81 -26.99 0.00
N GLU A 50 7.36 -28.11 0.49
CA GLU A 50 6.58 -29.21 1.08
C GLU A 50 6.39 -28.98 2.58
N GLY A 51 5.20 -29.29 3.10
CA GLY A 51 4.89 -29.20 4.53
C GLY A 51 4.76 -27.77 5.09
N ALA A 52 4.79 -26.75 4.22
CA ALA A 52 4.79 -25.34 4.58
C ALA A 52 3.42 -24.65 4.47
N ASP A 53 2.43 -25.31 3.85
CA ASP A 53 1.16 -24.68 3.49
C ASP A 53 0.45 -24.10 4.73
N GLU A 54 0.32 -24.87 5.81
CA GLU A 54 -0.35 -24.39 7.02
C GLU A 54 0.33 -23.15 7.61
N ALA A 55 1.65 -23.20 7.78
CA ALA A 55 2.44 -22.08 8.29
C ALA A 55 2.37 -20.84 7.39
N LEU A 56 2.38 -21.05 6.06
CA LEU A 56 2.29 -19.95 5.09
C LEU A 56 0.92 -19.30 5.10
N LEU A 57 -0.15 -20.09 5.14
CA LEU A 57 -1.52 -19.58 5.21
C LEU A 57 -1.75 -18.81 6.52
N GLU A 58 -1.29 -19.34 7.66
CA GLU A 58 -1.35 -18.67 8.96
C GLU A 58 -0.57 -17.35 8.96
N ALA A 59 0.64 -17.35 8.40
CA ALA A 59 1.46 -16.13 8.30
C ALA A 59 0.78 -15.06 7.42
N LEU A 60 0.17 -15.47 6.30
CA LEU A 60 -0.55 -14.56 5.42
C LEU A 60 -1.84 -14.02 6.04
N GLU A 61 -2.58 -14.81 6.82
CA GLU A 61 -3.76 -14.31 7.53
C GLU A 61 -3.39 -13.37 8.70
N THR A 62 -2.21 -13.54 9.29
CA THR A 62 -1.73 -12.67 10.38
C THR A 62 -1.22 -11.33 9.86
N ASP A 63 -0.35 -11.36 8.85
CA ASP A 63 0.23 -10.15 8.25
C ASP A 63 0.48 -10.39 6.75
N PRO A 64 -0.54 -10.20 5.90
CA PRO A 64 -0.41 -10.45 4.48
C PRO A 64 0.58 -9.48 3.83
N GLU A 65 0.71 -8.27 4.35
CA GLU A 65 1.66 -7.30 3.83
C GLU A 65 3.08 -7.82 4.02
N GLN A 66 3.52 -8.09 5.25
CA GLN A 66 4.89 -8.57 5.50
C GLN A 66 5.20 -9.90 4.80
N ASN A 67 4.23 -10.81 4.71
CA ASN A 67 4.44 -12.17 4.21
C ASN A 67 4.22 -12.34 2.69
N ALA A 68 3.60 -11.37 2.00
CA ALA A 68 3.45 -11.41 0.55
C ALA A 68 4.80 -11.53 -0.18
N LEU A 69 5.87 -10.94 0.36
CA LEU A 69 7.22 -11.10 -0.16
C LEU A 69 7.64 -12.57 -0.28
N LEU A 70 7.33 -13.37 0.74
CA LEU A 70 7.68 -14.79 0.76
C LEU A 70 6.90 -15.53 -0.30
N LEU A 71 5.61 -15.24 -0.43
CA LEU A 71 4.77 -15.83 -1.47
C LEU A 71 5.26 -15.48 -2.88
N GLU A 72 5.63 -14.23 -3.12
CA GLU A 72 6.25 -13.81 -4.39
C GLU A 72 7.59 -14.50 -4.63
N ALA A 73 8.42 -14.67 -3.59
CA ALA A 73 9.69 -15.37 -3.70
C ALA A 73 9.50 -16.86 -4.04
N ARG A 74 8.49 -17.50 -3.44
CA ARG A 74 8.10 -18.87 -3.75
C ARG A 74 7.60 -19.01 -5.18
N ASP A 75 6.74 -18.10 -5.65
CA ASP A 75 6.22 -18.14 -7.02
C ASP A 75 7.34 -17.97 -8.07
N ARG A 76 8.44 -17.27 -7.73
CA ARG A 76 9.62 -17.19 -8.59
C ARG A 76 10.40 -18.50 -8.71
N ILE A 77 10.45 -19.30 -7.64
CA ILE A 77 11.18 -20.58 -7.60
C ILE A 77 10.30 -21.72 -8.11
N TRP A 78 9.01 -21.68 -7.76
CA TRP A 78 7.98 -22.64 -8.12
C TRP A 78 6.80 -21.91 -8.77
N PRO A 79 6.83 -21.72 -10.11
CA PRO A 79 5.79 -20.98 -10.82
C PRO A 79 4.39 -21.55 -10.59
N GLY A 80 3.44 -20.68 -10.24
CA GLY A 80 2.06 -21.03 -9.95
C GLY A 80 1.74 -21.18 -8.46
N GLU A 81 2.72 -21.06 -7.57
CA GLU A 81 2.49 -21.05 -6.11
C GLU A 81 1.55 -19.94 -5.70
N LEU A 82 1.65 -18.74 -6.29
CA LEU A 82 0.78 -17.61 -5.95
C LEU A 82 -0.71 -17.97 -6.19
N ALA A 83 -1.02 -18.55 -7.35
CA ALA A 83 -2.37 -18.98 -7.70
C ALA A 83 -2.85 -20.17 -6.84
N ARG A 84 -1.95 -21.12 -6.54
CA ARG A 84 -2.26 -22.28 -5.69
C ARG A 84 -2.62 -21.84 -4.26
N VAL A 85 -1.81 -20.97 -3.67
CA VAL A 85 -2.03 -20.45 -2.30
C VAL A 85 -3.31 -19.62 -2.26
N GLN A 86 -3.58 -18.80 -3.29
CA GLN A 86 -4.85 -18.07 -3.38
C GLN A 86 -6.07 -19.02 -3.36
N GLN A 87 -6.03 -20.12 -4.12
CA GLN A 87 -7.13 -21.10 -4.09
C GLN A 87 -7.31 -21.75 -2.72
N GLN A 88 -6.21 -22.02 -2.01
CA GLN A 88 -6.27 -22.56 -0.65
C GLN A 88 -6.86 -21.56 0.33
N LEU A 89 -6.47 -20.28 0.27
CA LEU A 89 -7.03 -19.21 1.11
C LEU A 89 -8.53 -19.00 0.83
N ILE A 90 -8.96 -19.02 -0.43
CA ILE A 90 -10.38 -18.94 -0.79
C ILE A 90 -11.18 -20.13 -0.23
N ALA A 91 -10.58 -21.32 -0.20
CA ALA A 91 -11.23 -22.52 0.31
C ALA A 91 -11.38 -22.53 1.85
N GLN A 92 -10.70 -21.65 2.58
CA GLN A 92 -10.87 -21.53 4.03
C GLN A 92 -12.24 -20.95 4.39
N GLU A 93 -12.74 -21.34 5.56
CA GLU A 93 -13.92 -20.74 6.17
C GLU A 93 -13.57 -19.41 6.86
N GLY A 94 -14.51 -18.47 6.92
CA GLY A 94 -14.33 -17.17 7.57
C GLY A 94 -14.24 -16.00 6.60
N ASP A 95 -13.68 -14.88 7.07
CA ASP A 95 -13.63 -13.61 6.31
C ASP A 95 -12.58 -13.58 5.19
N ARG A 96 -11.70 -14.60 5.10
CA ARG A 96 -10.70 -14.79 4.03
C ARG A 96 -9.87 -13.53 3.76
N GLY A 97 -9.36 -12.91 4.83
CA GLY A 97 -8.71 -11.60 4.79
C GLY A 97 -7.51 -11.58 3.86
N ALA A 98 -6.64 -12.58 3.96
CA ALA A 98 -5.48 -12.70 3.08
C ALA A 98 -5.88 -12.96 1.62
N ALA A 99 -6.94 -13.73 1.36
CA ALA A 99 -7.43 -13.98 0.01
C ALA A 99 -7.91 -12.68 -0.67
N TRP A 100 -8.65 -11.85 0.06
CA TRP A 100 -9.10 -10.55 -0.43
C TRP A 100 -7.94 -9.57 -0.61
N TRP A 101 -6.99 -9.57 0.34
CA TRP A 101 -5.76 -8.79 0.22
C TRP A 101 -5.01 -9.16 -1.05
N LEU A 102 -4.73 -10.45 -1.29
CA LEU A 102 -4.04 -10.89 -2.52
C LEU A 102 -4.82 -10.52 -3.78
N ALA A 103 -6.14 -10.70 -3.79
CA ALA A 103 -6.97 -10.31 -4.94
C ALA A 103 -6.95 -8.80 -5.21
N ALA A 104 -6.83 -7.96 -4.18
CA ALA A 104 -6.73 -6.50 -4.33
C ALA A 104 -5.40 -6.06 -4.95
N HIS A 105 -4.32 -6.80 -4.68
CA HIS A 105 -2.97 -6.51 -5.14
C HIS A 105 -2.66 -7.18 -6.50
N TYR A 106 -3.26 -8.34 -6.77
CA TYR A 106 -3.04 -9.14 -7.97
C TYR A 106 -4.35 -9.40 -8.74
N SER A 107 -4.62 -8.62 -9.78
CA SER A 107 -5.89 -8.65 -10.53
C SER A 107 -6.13 -9.97 -11.28
N HIS A 108 -5.05 -10.66 -11.65
CA HIS A 108 -5.11 -11.94 -12.36
C HIS A 108 -5.50 -13.11 -11.43
N LEU A 109 -5.45 -12.93 -10.11
CA LEU A 109 -5.84 -13.95 -9.15
C LEU A 109 -7.37 -14.01 -8.97
N PRO A 110 -7.94 -15.19 -8.68
CA PRO A 110 -9.36 -15.32 -8.38
C PRO A 110 -9.72 -14.57 -7.08
N CYS A 111 -10.96 -14.07 -7.01
CA CYS A 111 -11.54 -13.49 -5.80
C CYS A 111 -12.42 -14.52 -5.08
N PRO A 112 -12.58 -14.42 -3.74
CA PRO A 112 -13.72 -15.02 -3.05
C PRO A 112 -15.06 -14.56 -3.66
N GLU A 113 -16.11 -15.38 -3.53
CA GLU A 113 -17.43 -15.08 -4.10
C GLU A 113 -18.26 -14.11 -3.23
N ASP A 114 -18.21 -14.29 -1.90
CA ASP A 114 -19.01 -13.51 -0.96
C ASP A 114 -18.24 -12.28 -0.44
N PHE A 115 -18.90 -11.12 -0.46
CA PHE A 115 -18.34 -9.90 0.14
C PHE A 115 -18.18 -10.09 1.67
N PRO A 116 -17.00 -9.81 2.23
CA PRO A 116 -16.68 -10.19 3.60
C PRO A 116 -17.35 -9.25 4.62
N SER A 117 -17.41 -9.71 5.88
CA SER A 117 -18.06 -8.95 6.95
C SER A 117 -17.07 -8.09 7.75
N ALA A 118 -15.85 -8.57 7.99
CA ALA A 118 -14.83 -7.82 8.72
C ALA A 118 -14.29 -6.63 7.91
N TRP A 119 -14.17 -5.46 8.55
CA TRP A 119 -13.75 -4.20 7.91
C TRP A 119 -12.43 -4.32 7.15
N PHE A 120 -11.42 -4.97 7.74
CA PHE A 120 -10.15 -5.24 7.06
C PHE A 120 -10.35 -5.90 5.70
N SER A 121 -11.10 -7.01 5.68
CA SER A 121 -11.39 -7.73 4.44
C SER A 121 -12.26 -6.91 3.48
N GLN A 122 -13.20 -6.10 3.99
CA GLN A 122 -14.05 -5.24 3.16
C GLN A 122 -13.24 -4.21 2.37
N VAL A 123 -12.24 -3.56 2.99
CA VAL A 123 -11.34 -2.60 2.30
C VAL A 123 -10.69 -3.25 1.09
N TRP A 124 -10.16 -4.47 1.27
CA TRP A 124 -9.49 -5.20 0.20
C TRP A 124 -10.46 -5.76 -0.83
N ALA A 125 -11.63 -6.25 -0.42
CA ALA A 125 -12.68 -6.68 -1.33
C ALA A 125 -13.16 -5.53 -2.22
N ALA A 126 -13.40 -4.35 -1.64
CA ALA A 126 -13.81 -3.16 -2.37
C ALA A 126 -12.78 -2.78 -3.44
N ARG A 127 -11.48 -2.77 -3.07
CA ARG A 127 -10.40 -2.52 -4.03
C ARG A 127 -10.31 -3.60 -5.10
N ALA A 128 -10.42 -4.88 -4.74
CA ALA A 128 -10.33 -6.00 -5.68
C ALA A 128 -11.46 -5.97 -6.73
N LEU A 129 -12.69 -5.70 -6.30
CA LEU A 129 -13.86 -5.62 -7.16
C LEU A 129 -13.84 -4.36 -8.04
N TYR A 130 -13.46 -3.21 -7.47
CA TYR A 130 -13.29 -1.96 -8.23
C TYR A 130 -12.28 -2.12 -9.36
N ARG A 131 -11.09 -2.67 -9.09
CA ARG A 131 -10.06 -2.93 -10.12
C ARG A 131 -10.51 -3.87 -11.23
N ARG A 132 -11.51 -4.71 -10.96
CA ARG A 132 -12.11 -5.66 -11.91
C ARG A 132 -13.36 -5.12 -12.59
N GLY A 133 -13.79 -3.89 -12.28
CA GLY A 133 -14.99 -3.27 -12.83
C GLY A 133 -16.31 -3.86 -12.31
N LYS A 134 -16.27 -4.62 -11.21
CA LYS A 134 -17.44 -5.27 -10.58
C LYS A 134 -18.06 -4.36 -9.52
N ILE A 135 -18.39 -3.13 -9.90
CA ILE A 135 -18.80 -2.08 -8.95
C ILE A 135 -20.22 -2.30 -8.41
N GLU A 136 -21.06 -3.01 -9.16
CA GLU A 136 -22.41 -3.40 -8.81
C GLU A 136 -22.49 -4.44 -7.69
N GLU A 137 -21.38 -5.13 -7.41
CA GLU A 137 -21.26 -6.13 -6.34
C GLU A 137 -20.93 -5.48 -4.97
N LEU A 138 -20.70 -4.15 -4.93
CA LEU A 138 -20.28 -3.45 -3.72
C LEU A 138 -21.47 -3.00 -2.86
N PRO A 139 -21.51 -3.39 -1.57
CA PRO A 139 -22.53 -2.90 -0.64
C PRO A 139 -22.20 -1.48 -0.13
N GLU A 140 -23.17 -0.85 0.53
CA GLU A 140 -22.92 0.35 1.33
C GLU A 140 -21.90 0.07 2.46
N PRO A 141 -20.99 0.99 2.80
CA PRO A 141 -20.76 2.32 2.20
C PRO A 141 -19.84 2.32 0.95
N TRP A 142 -19.39 1.15 0.49
CA TRP A 142 -18.44 1.04 -0.63
C TRP A 142 -19.03 1.43 -1.99
N SER A 143 -20.34 1.32 -2.16
CA SER A 143 -21.07 1.90 -3.30
C SER A 143 -20.91 3.42 -3.39
N LEU A 144 -20.94 4.15 -2.26
CA LEU A 144 -20.69 5.61 -2.22
C LEU A 144 -19.24 5.93 -2.58
N TRP A 145 -18.29 5.11 -2.09
CA TRP A 145 -16.87 5.24 -2.40
C TRP A 145 -16.59 5.16 -3.90
N VAL A 146 -17.26 4.26 -4.62
CA VAL A 146 -17.16 4.17 -6.08
C VAL A 146 -17.92 5.32 -6.75
N GLY A 147 -19.14 5.63 -6.29
CA GLY A 147 -19.95 6.71 -6.86
C GLY A 147 -19.27 8.08 -6.80
N ALA A 148 -18.46 8.33 -5.77
CA ALA A 148 -17.67 9.54 -5.61
C ALA A 148 -16.53 9.66 -6.64
N GLN A 149 -16.09 8.56 -7.23
CA GLN A 149 -15.04 8.54 -8.26
C GLN A 149 -15.60 8.74 -9.68
N SER A 150 -16.93 8.63 -9.87
CA SER A 150 -17.60 8.74 -11.16
C SER A 150 -18.64 9.88 -11.21
N GLU A 151 -18.42 10.95 -10.42
CA GLU A 151 -19.25 12.16 -10.33
C GLU A 151 -20.70 11.97 -9.81
N GLY A 152 -21.05 10.79 -9.30
CA GLY A 152 -22.42 10.48 -8.84
C GLY A 152 -22.71 10.84 -7.38
N VAL A 153 -21.66 11.00 -6.56
CA VAL A 153 -21.75 11.22 -5.10
C VAL A 153 -20.72 12.27 -4.68
N ALA A 154 -21.04 13.09 -3.67
CA ALA A 154 -20.06 14.04 -3.14
C ALA A 154 -18.93 13.28 -2.41
N VAL A 155 -17.67 13.55 -2.77
CA VAL A 155 -16.48 12.88 -2.19
C VAL A 155 -16.46 12.94 -0.66
N LYS A 156 -16.84 14.09 -0.08
CA LYS A 156 -16.91 14.28 1.36
C LYS A 156 -17.93 13.35 2.02
N GLU A 157 -19.08 13.12 1.38
CA GLU A 157 -20.13 12.24 1.91
C GLU A 157 -19.66 10.79 1.96
N ALA A 158 -19.04 10.31 0.88
CA ALA A 158 -18.46 8.96 0.84
C ALA A 158 -17.37 8.77 1.89
N ALA A 159 -16.49 9.76 2.09
CA ALA A 159 -15.43 9.68 3.10
C ALA A 159 -15.98 9.66 4.53
N ILE A 160 -16.99 10.47 4.85
CA ILE A 160 -17.62 10.45 6.18
C ILE A 160 -18.31 9.10 6.41
N ALA A 161 -19.05 8.58 5.43
CA ALA A 161 -19.71 7.29 5.55
C ALA A 161 -18.72 6.14 5.80
N LEU A 162 -17.58 6.13 5.09
CA LEU A 162 -16.50 5.16 5.34
C LEU A 162 -15.87 5.36 6.71
N TRP A 163 -15.64 6.60 7.12
CA TRP A 163 -15.06 6.94 8.41
C TRP A 163 -15.95 6.43 9.56
N GLU A 164 -17.25 6.70 9.49
CA GLU A 164 -18.22 6.29 10.51
C GLU A 164 -18.40 4.76 10.54
N ALA A 165 -18.38 4.10 9.37
CA ALA A 165 -18.51 2.64 9.29
C ALA A 165 -17.26 1.90 9.81
N GLY A 166 -16.08 2.45 9.54
CA GLY A 166 -14.79 1.83 9.87
C GLY A 166 -14.10 2.38 11.11
N ASP A 167 -14.67 3.39 11.77
CA ASP A 167 -14.02 4.17 12.84
C ASP A 167 -12.62 4.69 12.41
N GLY A 168 -12.53 5.17 11.17
CA GLY A 168 -11.27 5.63 10.58
C GLY A 168 -10.24 4.53 10.26
N ALA A 169 -10.51 3.25 10.58
CA ALA A 169 -9.53 2.19 10.36
C ALA A 169 -9.16 2.05 8.87
N LEU A 170 -7.86 1.88 8.62
CA LEU A 170 -7.28 1.67 7.29
C LEU A 170 -7.59 2.82 6.30
N TRP A 171 -7.76 4.05 6.81
CA TRP A 171 -8.06 5.22 5.97
C TRP A 171 -7.01 5.45 4.88
N GLU A 172 -5.75 5.10 5.14
CA GLU A 172 -4.65 5.16 4.20
C GLU A 172 -4.93 4.31 2.96
N HIS A 173 -5.76 3.26 3.07
CA HIS A 173 -6.06 2.34 1.97
C HIS A 173 -7.30 2.71 1.17
N TRP A 174 -8.26 3.45 1.72
CA TRP A 174 -9.48 3.83 0.98
C TRP A 174 -9.57 5.31 0.63
N LEU A 175 -9.00 6.21 1.44
CA LEU A 175 -9.09 7.66 1.27
C LEU A 175 -8.29 8.21 0.08
N PRO A 176 -7.10 7.70 -0.28
CA PRO A 176 -6.34 8.25 -1.41
C PRO A 176 -7.11 8.28 -2.73
N ARG A 177 -7.98 7.30 -2.98
CA ARG A 177 -8.81 7.29 -4.19
C ARG A 177 -9.81 8.44 -4.24
N LEU A 178 -10.36 8.80 -3.09
CA LEU A 178 -11.24 9.96 -2.95
C LEU A 178 -10.46 11.28 -3.14
N LEU A 179 -9.21 11.32 -2.66
CA LEU A 179 -8.31 12.46 -2.90
C LEU A 179 -7.95 12.60 -4.38
N VAL A 180 -7.65 11.50 -5.08
CA VAL A 180 -7.37 11.48 -6.53
C VAL A 180 -8.57 11.95 -7.35
N ALA A 181 -9.78 11.55 -6.95
CA ALA A 181 -11.01 11.92 -7.64
C ALA A 181 -11.44 13.37 -7.42
N SER A 182 -10.78 14.08 -6.50
CA SER A 182 -11.10 15.47 -6.16
C SER A 182 -10.19 16.45 -6.90
N ASP A 183 -10.72 17.61 -7.27
CA ASP A 183 -9.88 18.76 -7.61
C ASP A 183 -9.14 19.29 -6.37
N SER A 184 -8.23 20.25 -6.58
CA SER A 184 -7.42 20.84 -5.49
C SER A 184 -8.28 21.38 -4.33
N ASP A 185 -9.42 22.02 -4.62
CA ASP A 185 -10.28 22.59 -3.59
C ASP A 185 -11.12 21.52 -2.88
N GLY A 186 -11.59 20.51 -3.61
CA GLY A 186 -12.28 19.33 -3.09
C GLY A 186 -11.39 18.51 -2.18
N ALA A 187 -10.14 18.23 -2.59
CA ALA A 187 -9.17 17.53 -1.75
C ALA A 187 -8.88 18.30 -0.46
N SER A 188 -8.78 19.62 -0.55
CA SER A 188 -8.58 20.49 0.61
C SER A 188 -9.79 20.49 1.56
N ALA A 189 -11.00 20.56 1.00
CA ALA A 189 -12.24 20.50 1.75
C ALA A 189 -12.44 19.13 2.42
N LEU A 190 -11.96 18.06 1.79
CA LEU A 190 -11.98 16.71 2.35
C LEU A 190 -11.09 16.61 3.59
N VAL A 191 -9.82 17.04 3.51
CA VAL A 191 -8.90 17.07 4.66
C VAL A 191 -9.49 17.90 5.80
N ASN A 192 -9.97 19.11 5.53
CA ASN A 192 -10.59 19.96 6.55
C ASN A 192 -11.88 19.36 7.13
N GLY A 193 -12.62 18.59 6.32
CA GLY A 193 -13.84 17.92 6.76
C GLY A 193 -13.58 16.74 7.70
N LEU A 194 -12.46 16.03 7.51
CA LEU A 194 -12.04 14.91 8.35
C LEU A 194 -11.24 15.35 9.58
N ALA A 195 -10.61 16.52 9.56
CA ALA A 195 -9.81 17.05 10.67
C ALA A 195 -10.45 16.93 12.08
N PRO A 196 -11.77 17.14 12.28
CA PRO A 196 -12.39 16.97 13.60
C PRO A 196 -12.40 15.53 14.15
N TYR A 197 -12.17 14.54 13.30
CA TYR A 197 -12.21 13.11 13.65
C TYR A 197 -10.81 12.49 13.78
N LEU A 198 -9.77 13.26 13.47
CA LEU A 198 -8.39 12.79 13.38
C LEU A 198 -7.60 13.20 14.62
N THR A 199 -6.66 12.34 15.02
CA THR A 199 -5.53 12.75 15.86
C THR A 199 -4.60 13.70 15.08
N ASP A 200 -3.74 14.43 15.79
CA ASP A 200 -2.76 15.31 15.13
C ASP A 200 -1.79 14.53 14.23
N GLU A 201 -1.42 13.30 14.62
CA GLU A 201 -0.58 12.40 13.80
C GLU A 201 -1.26 12.03 12.49
N GLU A 202 -2.52 11.58 12.54
CA GLU A 202 -3.28 11.21 11.35
C GLU A 202 -3.55 12.42 10.46
N LEU A 203 -3.81 13.60 11.05
CA LEU A 203 -3.99 14.84 10.30
C LEU A 203 -2.71 15.25 9.57
N ILE A 204 -1.55 15.14 10.21
CA ILE A 204 -0.24 15.38 9.57
C ILE A 204 -0.07 14.45 8.37
N GLN A 205 -0.27 13.14 8.57
CA GLN A 205 -0.15 12.16 7.49
C GLN A 205 -1.14 12.42 6.35
N LEU A 206 -2.38 12.76 6.68
CA LEU A 206 -3.41 13.08 5.69
C LEU A 206 -3.05 14.32 4.87
N MET A 207 -2.56 15.39 5.53
CA MET A 207 -2.09 16.60 4.84
C MET A 207 -0.98 16.28 3.84
N GLY A 208 -0.01 15.46 4.21
CA GLY A 208 1.04 15.04 3.28
C GLY A 208 0.55 14.08 2.20
N MET A 209 -0.34 13.15 2.54
CA MET A 209 -0.93 12.19 1.59
C MET A 209 -1.75 12.90 0.52
N SER A 210 -2.43 14.00 0.84
CA SER A 210 -3.21 14.82 -0.10
C SER A 210 -2.39 15.42 -1.25
N CYS A 211 -1.06 15.46 -1.12
CA CYS A 211 -0.14 16.09 -2.06
C CYS A 211 -0.41 17.59 -2.31
N GLN A 212 -1.16 18.26 -1.42
CA GLN A 212 -1.52 19.67 -1.55
C GLN A 212 -0.48 20.58 -0.87
N SER A 213 0.26 21.36 -1.67
CA SER A 213 1.27 22.31 -1.16
C SER A 213 0.70 23.39 -0.24
N ARG A 214 -0.61 23.66 -0.31
CA ARG A 214 -1.29 24.62 0.56
C ARG A 214 -1.22 24.26 2.05
N PHE A 215 -0.97 22.98 2.40
CA PHE A 215 -0.82 22.54 3.79
C PHE A 215 0.59 22.75 4.35
N LEU A 216 1.57 23.16 3.54
CA LEU A 216 2.95 23.41 4.00
C LEU A 216 3.04 24.38 5.19
N PRO A 217 2.30 25.51 5.23
CA PRO A 217 2.35 26.41 6.39
C PRO A 217 1.82 25.78 7.67
N TRP A 218 0.84 24.89 7.56
CA TRP A 218 0.27 24.15 8.70
C TRP A 218 1.23 23.06 9.16
N LEU A 219 1.80 22.28 8.26
CA LEU A 219 2.84 21.31 8.62
C LEU A 219 4.04 22.00 9.29
N ALA A 220 4.41 23.20 8.84
CA ALA A 220 5.47 23.98 9.45
C ALA A 220 5.15 24.47 10.88
N SER A 221 3.88 24.53 11.31
CA SER A 221 3.55 24.93 12.70
C SER A 221 3.92 23.87 13.72
N PHE A 222 3.99 22.59 13.34
CA PHE A 222 4.39 21.47 14.19
C PHE A 222 5.90 21.40 14.46
N ARG A 223 6.72 22.28 13.87
CA ARG A 223 8.18 22.28 14.03
C ARG A 223 8.70 22.46 15.46
N HIS A 224 7.84 22.93 16.37
CA HIS A 224 8.14 23.16 17.78
C HIS A 224 7.57 22.09 18.71
N ASP A 225 6.82 21.14 18.15
CA ASP A 225 6.27 20.00 18.88
C ASP A 225 7.26 18.84 18.79
N GLU A 226 7.92 18.49 19.88
CA GLU A 226 8.96 17.44 19.86
C GLU A 226 8.39 16.05 19.55
N GLU A 227 7.09 15.80 19.76
CA GLU A 227 6.44 14.52 19.45
C GLU A 227 6.10 14.44 17.95
N LEU A 228 5.65 15.55 17.35
CA LEU A 228 5.12 15.58 15.98
C LEU A 228 6.09 16.12 14.93
N LYS A 229 7.16 16.80 15.34
CA LYS A 229 8.08 17.52 14.44
C LYS A 229 8.70 16.64 13.37
N GLU A 230 9.20 15.46 13.70
CA GLU A 230 9.85 14.60 12.70
C GLU A 230 8.84 14.06 11.67
N MET A 231 7.62 13.76 12.12
CA MET A 231 6.52 13.37 11.23
C MET A 231 6.17 14.53 10.29
N ALA A 232 5.92 15.72 10.84
CA ALA A 232 5.58 16.90 10.05
C ALA A 232 6.71 17.29 9.07
N LEU A 233 7.97 17.22 9.48
CA LEU A 233 9.12 17.46 8.61
C LEU A 233 9.19 16.42 7.49
N ARG A 234 8.87 15.15 7.77
CA ARG A 234 8.78 14.09 6.75
C ARG A 234 7.70 14.41 5.71
N GLU A 235 6.54 14.91 6.13
CA GLU A 235 5.48 15.36 5.21
C GLU A 235 5.89 16.59 4.39
N VAL A 236 6.58 17.56 5.01
CA VAL A 236 7.15 18.70 4.28
C VAL A 236 8.16 18.23 3.24
N ARG A 237 9.04 17.28 3.57
CA ARG A 237 10.02 16.69 2.62
C ARG A 237 9.30 16.02 1.44
N TRP A 238 8.21 15.30 1.70
CA TRP A 238 7.38 14.71 0.65
C TRP A 238 6.78 15.78 -0.26
N LEU A 239 6.13 16.80 0.32
CA LEU A 239 5.41 17.84 -0.44
C LEU A 239 6.32 18.84 -1.14
N THR A 240 7.57 19.03 -0.71
CA THR A 240 8.52 19.99 -1.31
C THR A 240 9.53 19.34 -2.25
N GLY A 241 9.74 18.02 -2.12
CA GLY A 241 10.83 17.31 -2.80
C GLY A 241 12.20 17.64 -2.19
N ASP A 242 12.98 16.61 -1.84
CA ASP A 242 14.27 16.76 -1.16
C ASP A 242 15.33 17.54 -1.99
N GLN A 243 15.90 18.58 -1.38
CA GLN A 243 16.50 19.75 -2.05
C GLN A 243 18.02 19.71 -2.35
N GLN A 244 18.75 18.61 -2.16
CA GLN A 244 20.22 18.66 -2.38
C GLN A 244 20.86 17.63 -3.31
N LYS A 245 20.36 16.39 -3.42
CA LYS A 245 20.97 15.40 -4.34
C LYS A 245 20.19 15.20 -5.65
N ARG A 246 18.95 15.72 -5.76
CA ARG A 246 18.06 15.51 -6.93
C ARG A 246 18.07 16.65 -7.96
N HIS A 247 18.70 17.78 -7.64
CA HIS A 247 18.76 18.97 -8.51
C HIS A 247 19.72 18.88 -9.70
N GLN A 248 20.45 17.78 -9.88
CA GLN A 248 21.21 17.57 -11.13
C GLN A 248 20.36 17.01 -12.28
N GLY A 249 19.05 16.80 -12.08
CA GLY A 249 18.10 16.60 -13.16
C GLY A 249 16.81 15.95 -12.67
N ARG A 250 15.70 16.68 -12.82
CA ARG A 250 14.28 16.31 -12.56
C ARG A 250 13.78 16.66 -11.15
N GLN A 251 13.21 17.87 -11.07
CA GLN A 251 12.32 18.29 -10.00
C GLN A 251 11.02 17.48 -10.06
N CYS A 252 10.61 16.93 -8.93
CA CYS A 252 9.21 16.67 -8.56
C CYS A 252 9.20 17.04 -7.07
N TRP A 253 8.39 17.95 -6.54
CA TRP A 253 6.97 17.78 -6.25
C TRP A 253 6.32 19.16 -6.03
N GLY A 254 5.84 19.78 -7.11
CA GLY A 254 5.11 21.05 -7.08
C GLY A 254 4.13 21.20 -8.27
N GLU A 255 3.83 20.10 -8.96
CA GLU A 255 3.01 20.03 -10.17
C GLU A 255 2.07 18.82 -10.11
N ASP A 256 1.03 18.84 -10.96
CA ASP A 256 -0.07 17.88 -11.02
C ASP A 256 0.42 16.44 -11.27
N ILE A 257 -0.06 15.52 -10.44
CA ILE A 257 0.30 14.10 -10.42
C ILE A 257 -0.09 13.37 -11.72
N SER A 258 -1.08 13.90 -12.45
CA SER A 258 -1.64 13.28 -13.67
C SER A 258 -0.65 13.12 -14.84
N GLU A 259 0.44 13.89 -14.88
CA GLU A 259 1.43 13.85 -15.97
C GLU A 259 2.73 13.09 -15.62
N ALA A 260 2.82 12.53 -14.41
CA ALA A 260 4.08 11.98 -13.91
C ALA A 260 4.42 10.59 -14.48
N PRO A 261 5.65 10.35 -14.99
CA PRO A 261 6.11 9.01 -15.35
C PRO A 261 6.41 8.20 -14.09
N TRP A 262 5.37 7.58 -13.52
CA TRP A 262 5.40 6.85 -12.25
C TRP A 262 6.59 5.90 -12.09
N GLN A 263 6.92 5.15 -13.15
CA GLN A 263 8.06 4.24 -13.17
C GLN A 263 9.40 4.91 -12.83
N GLN A 264 9.60 6.17 -13.23
CA GLN A 264 10.82 6.92 -12.94
C GLN A 264 10.82 7.44 -11.50
N LEU A 265 9.65 7.82 -10.98
CA LEU A 265 9.50 8.27 -9.60
C LEU A 265 9.81 7.16 -8.60
N PHE A 266 9.31 5.95 -8.82
CA PHE A 266 9.62 4.80 -7.97
C PHE A 266 11.11 4.46 -7.90
N GLN A 267 11.91 4.88 -8.89
CA GLN A 267 13.35 4.62 -8.91
C GLN A 267 14.16 5.67 -8.15
N SER A 268 13.66 6.91 -8.05
CA SER A 268 14.38 8.05 -7.47
C SER A 268 13.93 8.42 -6.07
N LEU A 269 12.77 7.88 -5.63
CA LEU A 269 12.25 8.12 -4.31
C LEU A 269 12.86 7.19 -3.26
N PRO A 270 13.09 7.71 -2.03
CA PRO A 270 13.41 6.88 -0.88
C PRO A 270 12.36 5.80 -0.69
N LEU A 271 12.81 4.64 -0.21
CA LEU A 271 11.93 3.50 0.01
C LEU A 271 10.77 3.86 0.96
N GLY A 272 11.02 4.67 1.98
CA GLY A 272 10.02 5.11 2.96
C GLY A 272 8.80 5.83 2.38
N PHE A 273 8.89 6.37 1.16
CA PHE A 273 7.76 7.03 0.50
C PHE A 273 7.04 6.16 -0.55
N ARG A 274 7.50 4.92 -0.78
CA ARG A 274 6.94 4.07 -1.85
C ARG A 274 5.49 3.65 -1.59
N SER A 275 5.11 3.42 -0.33
CA SER A 275 3.72 3.11 0.03
C SER A 275 2.78 4.24 -0.40
N ARG A 276 3.21 5.50 -0.33
CA ARG A 276 2.39 6.63 -0.78
C ARG A 276 2.04 6.51 -2.25
N LEU A 277 3.04 6.38 -3.10
CA LEU A 277 2.84 6.25 -4.55
C LEU A 277 1.92 5.08 -4.91
N TRP A 278 2.02 3.98 -4.16
CA TRP A 278 1.21 2.79 -4.38
C TRP A 278 -0.29 3.10 -4.38
N HIS A 279 -0.77 3.94 -3.46
CA HIS A 279 -2.19 4.31 -3.40
C HIS A 279 -2.63 5.15 -4.62
N TRP A 280 -1.76 6.02 -5.11
CA TRP A 280 -2.03 6.89 -6.26
C TRP A 280 -1.97 6.15 -7.59
N CYS A 281 -1.15 5.11 -7.70
CA CYS A 281 -0.99 4.38 -8.96
C CYS A 281 -1.93 3.17 -9.10
N ALA A 282 -2.73 2.84 -8.09
CA ALA A 282 -3.25 1.49 -7.85
C ALA A 282 -3.99 0.76 -8.99
N ASP A 283 -4.46 1.41 -10.05
CA ASP A 283 -5.01 0.72 -11.23
C ASP A 283 -3.95 0.30 -12.25
N ALA A 284 -2.83 1.02 -12.32
CA ALA A 284 -1.83 0.85 -13.36
C ALA A 284 -0.73 -0.17 -13.00
N VAL A 285 -0.82 -0.78 -11.82
CA VAL A 285 0.33 -1.43 -11.19
C VAL A 285 -0.24 -2.73 -10.48
N GLU A 286 0.46 -3.88 -10.55
CA GLU A 286 0.23 -5.15 -9.79
C GLU A 286 1.26 -5.46 -8.67
N GLY A 287 0.82 -5.85 -7.46
CA GLY A 287 1.65 -6.30 -6.32
C GLY A 287 1.32 -5.59 -5.00
N ALA A 288 2.19 -5.65 -3.97
CA ALA A 288 2.11 -4.76 -2.78
C ALA A 288 3.27 -3.75 -2.64
N SER A 289 3.11 -2.72 -1.80
CA SER A 289 4.08 -1.64 -1.61
C SER A 289 5.50 -2.17 -1.31
N ASN A 290 5.53 -3.30 -0.61
CA ASN A 290 6.70 -4.04 -0.16
C ASN A 290 7.01 -5.29 -1.00
N SER A 291 6.40 -5.46 -2.17
CA SER A 291 6.68 -6.55 -3.11
C SER A 291 8.17 -6.71 -3.47
N LEU A 292 8.52 -7.92 -3.91
CA LEU A 292 9.85 -8.36 -4.31
C LEU A 292 10.41 -7.55 -5.49
N GLN A 293 11.74 -7.36 -5.48
CA GLN A 293 12.54 -6.52 -6.38
C GLN A 293 12.18 -5.03 -6.32
N GLY A 294 11.64 -4.61 -5.18
CA GLY A 294 11.10 -3.27 -4.96
C GLY A 294 10.03 -2.94 -5.98
N GLY A 295 9.09 -3.87 -6.14
CA GLY A 295 8.03 -3.79 -7.13
C GLY A 295 8.57 -3.66 -8.55
N ARG A 296 9.04 -4.76 -9.14
CA ARG A 296 8.90 -4.93 -10.59
C ARG A 296 7.41 -5.06 -10.90
N TRP A 297 6.70 -3.96 -10.77
CA TRP A 297 5.34 -3.90 -11.14
C TRP A 297 5.30 -3.50 -12.60
N CYS A 298 4.71 -4.39 -13.38
CA CYS A 298 4.28 -4.14 -14.73
C CYS A 298 3.31 -2.95 -14.70
N ALA A 299 3.80 -1.73 -14.88
CA ALA A 299 3.03 -0.87 -15.78
C ALA A 299 2.99 -1.65 -17.10
N GLY A 300 1.80 -1.77 -17.69
CA GLY A 300 1.61 -2.50 -18.94
C GLY A 300 2.72 -2.21 -19.94
N ASN A 301 3.04 -3.21 -20.76
CA ASN A 301 3.95 -3.11 -21.90
C ASN A 301 3.95 -1.74 -22.58
#